data_AF-A0A962T9X0-F1
#
_entry.id   AF-A0A962T9X0-F1
#
_cell.length_a   1.000
_cell.length_b   1.000
_cell.length_c   1.000
_cell.angle_alpha   90.00
_cell.angle_beta   90.00
_cell.angle_gamma   90.00
#
_symmetry.space_group_name_H-M   'P 1'
#
loop_
_entity.id
_entity.type
_entity.pdbx_description
1 polymer ?
#
loop_
_entity_poly.entity_id
_entity_poly.type
_entity_poly.pdbx_seq_one_letter_code
_entity_poly.pdbx_strand_id
1 'polypeptide(L)'
;MNRASFSWLWLVAAMLLGASLPVSIAQADVSAVSDDELYTPDGYRGRRYRAVLPDAPPAGQRIDTPALKRLIETDNPVLVDVQAVTVRPESAEFGVSWLPGRTRYHLPGSTWLPNVGYGHLDIPMHVFFATNLARLTAGDKGRAVVFYCVIDCWMSWNAVKRADALGYRNIYWYAEGTDGWAEAGLPLVPAQPRELAAGSDTKSCDTDVSAGGFFDCREVSLPEALAQVAADPALHAVLLFVEGKHCPFCKRMRRVLLPRPEIIEQYRSRFVVLSLDIESKARFIGADGQSQTEAGYARDAIGVYRTPTMVFLDADGDEIYRHAGIVIDPTIFLSIADYVEGGHWQHQGFRDYLKTRRDAD
;
A
#
# COMPACT_ATOMS: atom_id res chain seq x y z
N MET A 1 -16.04 -41.11 75.97
CA MET A 1 -17.12 -42.14 76.00
C MET A 1 -18.46 -41.46 75.75
N ASN A 2 -19.26 -42.03 74.85
CA ASN A 2 -20.69 -41.79 74.57
C ASN A 2 -21.11 -40.37 74.10
N ARG A 3 -21.55 -40.24 72.84
CA ARG A 3 -22.92 -40.53 72.32
C ARG A 3 -23.94 -39.53 72.88
N ALA A 4 -24.41 -38.61 72.05
CA ALA A 4 -25.70 -38.67 71.32
C ALA A 4 -26.82 -38.05 72.19
N SER A 5 -27.88 -37.41 71.72
CA SER A 5 -28.36 -36.79 70.48
C SER A 5 -29.73 -36.17 70.84
N PHE A 6 -30.30 -35.34 69.97
CA PHE A 6 -31.71 -34.88 69.95
C PHE A 6 -32.12 -33.90 71.07
N SER A 7 -33.02 -32.93 70.89
CA SER A 7 -33.78 -32.32 69.79
C SER A 7 -34.76 -31.39 70.52
N TRP A 8 -35.05 -30.19 70.00
CA TRP A 8 -36.41 -29.63 69.93
C TRP A 8 -36.38 -28.21 69.36
N LEU A 9 -37.30 -27.96 68.44
CA LEU A 9 -37.64 -26.65 67.91
C LEU A 9 -38.34 -25.78 68.98
N TRP A 10 -38.07 -24.46 68.97
CA TRP A 10 -39.01 -23.38 68.60
C TRP A 10 -38.61 -22.03 69.24
N LEU A 11 -38.64 -20.97 68.41
CA LEU A 11 -38.91 -19.55 68.70
C LEU A 11 -37.86 -18.66 69.43
N VAL A 12 -37.07 -17.92 68.64
CA VAL A 12 -36.70 -16.49 68.86
C VAL A 12 -36.49 -15.89 67.46
N ALA A 13 -37.44 -15.16 66.88
CA ALA A 13 -37.68 -13.71 67.00
C ALA A 13 -36.51 -12.81 66.54
N ALA A 14 -36.80 -12.07 65.46
CA ALA A 14 -36.37 -10.70 65.15
C ALA A 14 -34.99 -10.42 64.53
N MET A 15 -35.09 -9.62 63.47
CA MET A 15 -34.11 -8.65 62.95
C MET A 15 -32.84 -9.21 62.30
N LEU A 16 -32.81 -9.12 60.97
CA LEU A 16 -31.75 -8.41 60.23
C LEU A 16 -32.28 -8.13 58.80
N LEU A 17 -32.74 -6.90 58.59
CA LEU A 17 -32.91 -6.30 57.26
C LEU A 17 -31.52 -6.16 56.63
N GLY A 18 -31.05 -7.23 55.99
CA GLY A 18 -29.92 -7.16 55.07
C GLY A 18 -30.44 -6.75 53.71
N ALA A 19 -30.20 -5.49 53.33
CA ALA A 19 -30.45 -5.00 51.97
C ALA A 19 -29.56 -5.81 50.99
N SER A 20 -30.12 -6.86 50.40
CA SER A 20 -29.51 -7.53 49.25
C SER A 20 -29.69 -6.64 48.04
N LEU A 21 -28.74 -5.72 47.83
CA LEU A 21 -28.55 -5.07 46.54
C LEU A 21 -28.28 -6.19 45.53
N PRO A 22 -29.11 -6.36 44.49
CA PRO A 22 -28.75 -7.24 43.41
C PRO A 22 -27.49 -6.65 42.78
N VAL A 23 -26.38 -7.40 42.85
CA VAL A 23 -25.22 -7.13 41.99
C VAL A 23 -25.69 -7.48 40.59
N SER A 24 -26.28 -6.50 39.89
CA SER A 24 -26.41 -6.56 38.44
C SER A 24 -25.00 -6.57 37.89
N ILE A 25 -24.53 -7.76 37.52
CA ILE A 25 -23.40 -7.91 36.62
C ILE A 25 -23.90 -7.28 35.32
N ALA A 26 -23.50 -6.03 35.07
CA ALA A 26 -23.67 -5.42 33.77
C ALA A 26 -22.97 -6.35 32.77
N GLN A 27 -23.76 -7.07 31.97
CA GLN A 27 -23.25 -7.66 30.76
C GLN A 27 -22.72 -6.48 29.96
N ALA A 28 -21.39 -6.39 29.85
CA ALA A 28 -20.79 -5.47 28.91
C ALA A 28 -21.32 -5.89 27.54
N ASP A 29 -22.23 -5.09 26.99
CA ASP A 29 -22.63 -5.20 25.60
C ASP A 29 -21.35 -5.12 24.77
N VAL A 30 -20.93 -6.26 24.23
CA VAL A 30 -19.87 -6.31 23.24
C VAL A 30 -20.48 -5.67 22.01
N SER A 31 -20.28 -4.37 21.87
CA SER A 31 -20.83 -3.59 20.76
C SER A 31 -20.48 -4.29 19.46
N ALA A 32 -21.48 -4.81 18.76
CA ALA A 32 -21.32 -5.33 17.41
C ALA A 32 -20.78 -4.18 16.56
N VAL A 33 -19.57 -4.34 16.02
CA VAL A 33 -19.02 -3.41 15.03
C VAL A 33 -20.00 -3.39 13.88
N SER A 34 -20.55 -2.22 13.55
CA SER A 34 -21.52 -2.10 12.46
C SER A 34 -20.89 -2.57 11.14
N ASP A 35 -21.68 -3.15 10.24
CA ASP A 35 -21.17 -3.62 8.95
C ASP A 35 -20.48 -2.49 8.16
N ASP A 36 -20.97 -1.26 8.29
CA ASP A 36 -20.38 -0.06 7.67
C ASP A 36 -18.93 0.24 8.13
N GLU A 37 -18.51 -0.23 9.31
CA GLU A 37 -17.13 -0.08 9.80
C GLU A 37 -16.20 -1.24 9.38
N LEU A 38 -16.77 -2.35 8.88
CA LEU A 38 -16.01 -3.54 8.47
C LEU A 38 -15.60 -3.51 7.00
N TYR A 39 -16.34 -2.78 6.17
CA TYR A 39 -16.06 -2.63 4.74
C TYR A 39 -15.45 -1.26 4.41
N THR A 40 -14.66 -1.21 3.34
CA THR A 40 -14.25 0.05 2.71
C THR A 40 -15.43 0.65 1.93
N PRO A 41 -15.38 1.94 1.56
CA PRO A 41 -16.41 2.55 0.71
C PRO A 41 -16.65 1.78 -0.61
N ASP A 42 -15.58 1.19 -1.17
CA ASP A 42 -15.66 0.37 -2.38
C ASP A 42 -16.19 -1.06 -2.13
N GLY A 43 -16.63 -1.36 -0.90
CA GLY A 43 -17.20 -2.65 -0.50
C GLY A 43 -16.18 -3.79 -0.40
N TYR A 44 -14.92 -3.50 -0.08
CA TYR A 44 -13.93 -4.53 0.29
C TYR A 44 -13.92 -4.75 1.80
N ARG A 45 -13.57 -5.94 2.27
CA ARG A 45 -13.37 -6.15 3.73
C ARG A 45 -12.15 -5.36 4.21
N GLY A 46 -12.38 -4.27 4.94
CA GLY A 46 -11.37 -3.33 5.44
C GLY A 46 -10.66 -3.79 6.71
N ARG A 47 -11.40 -4.38 7.65
CA ARG A 47 -10.89 -4.78 8.98
C ARG A 47 -11.25 -6.22 9.32
N ARG A 48 -10.58 -6.79 10.31
CA ARG A 48 -10.83 -8.16 10.82
C ARG A 48 -10.98 -9.19 9.69
N TYR A 49 -9.93 -9.29 8.86
CA TYR A 49 -9.95 -10.20 7.70
C TYR A 49 -9.89 -11.69 8.09
N ARG A 50 -9.48 -12.00 9.32
CA ARG A 50 -9.58 -13.34 9.93
C ARG A 50 -10.95 -13.46 10.62
N ALA A 51 -11.97 -13.86 9.89
CA ALA A 51 -13.36 -13.94 10.37
C ALA A 51 -14.19 -14.88 9.48
N VAL A 52 -15.33 -15.32 10.01
CA VAL A 52 -16.32 -16.13 9.29
C VAL A 52 -16.62 -15.50 7.93
N LEU A 53 -16.60 -16.34 6.89
CA LEU A 53 -16.80 -15.96 5.51
C LEU A 53 -18.28 -16.08 5.11
N PRO A 54 -18.78 -15.23 4.20
CA PRO A 54 -20.10 -15.41 3.62
C PRO A 54 -20.15 -16.67 2.76
N ASP A 55 -21.36 -17.20 2.54
CA ASP A 55 -21.55 -18.36 1.67
C ASP A 55 -21.21 -18.03 0.21
N ALA A 56 -21.58 -16.82 -0.25
CA ALA A 56 -21.37 -16.37 -1.62
C ALA A 56 -20.08 -15.55 -1.80
N PRO A 57 -19.38 -15.71 -2.93
CA PRO A 57 -18.28 -14.83 -3.30
C PRO A 57 -18.83 -13.45 -3.75
N PRO A 58 -17.97 -12.41 -3.82
CA PRO A 58 -18.38 -11.11 -4.35
C PRO A 58 -18.57 -11.11 -5.87
N ALA A 59 -17.94 -12.07 -6.55
CA ALA A 59 -17.98 -12.28 -8.00
C ALA A 59 -17.54 -13.72 -8.32
N GLY A 60 -17.82 -14.19 -9.53
CA GLY A 60 -17.45 -15.56 -9.93
C GLY A 60 -18.18 -16.65 -9.15
N GLN A 61 -17.58 -17.83 -9.06
CA GLN A 61 -18.21 -19.03 -8.49
C GLN A 61 -17.47 -19.54 -7.24
N ARG A 62 -18.21 -19.85 -6.17
CA ARG A 62 -17.66 -20.63 -5.06
C ARG A 62 -17.55 -22.10 -5.44
N ILE A 63 -16.42 -22.72 -5.15
CA ILE A 63 -16.18 -24.15 -5.39
C ILE A 63 -15.70 -24.83 -4.10
N ASP A 64 -16.05 -26.10 -3.95
CA ASP A 64 -15.59 -26.96 -2.86
C ASP A 64 -14.36 -27.79 -3.30
N THR A 65 -13.79 -28.58 -2.37
CA THR A 65 -12.60 -29.39 -2.65
C THR A 65 -12.80 -30.39 -3.80
N PRO A 66 -13.91 -31.16 -3.87
CA PRO A 66 -14.16 -32.02 -5.02
C PRO A 66 -14.28 -31.27 -6.36
N ALA A 67 -14.94 -30.11 -6.39
CA ALA A 67 -15.06 -29.30 -7.60
C ALA A 67 -13.70 -28.73 -8.03
N LEU A 68 -12.88 -28.26 -7.09
CA LEU A 68 -11.53 -27.78 -7.38
C LEU A 68 -10.65 -28.89 -7.95
N LYS A 69 -10.69 -30.10 -7.39
CA LYS A 69 -9.96 -31.25 -7.95
C LYS A 69 -10.34 -31.52 -9.40
N ARG A 70 -11.64 -31.57 -9.70
CA ARG A 70 -12.13 -31.77 -11.07
C ARG A 70 -11.63 -30.66 -11.99
N LEU A 71 -11.75 -29.40 -11.57
CA LEU A 71 -11.28 -28.24 -12.35
C LEU A 71 -9.78 -28.31 -12.65
N ILE A 72 -8.97 -28.73 -11.68
CA ILE A 72 -7.52 -28.95 -11.87
C ILE A 72 -7.25 -30.04 -12.92
N GLU A 73 -8.00 -31.13 -12.87
CA GLU A 73 -7.86 -32.26 -13.80
C GLU A 73 -8.33 -31.93 -15.22
N THR A 74 -9.38 -31.10 -15.38
CA THR A 74 -9.99 -30.81 -16.69
C THR A 74 -9.43 -29.58 -17.38
N ASP A 75 -9.25 -28.48 -16.64
CA ASP A 75 -9.05 -27.14 -17.23
C ASP A 75 -7.71 -26.50 -16.87
N ASN A 76 -6.93 -27.13 -15.98
CA ASN A 76 -5.62 -26.63 -15.51
C ASN A 76 -5.65 -25.12 -15.16
N PRO A 77 -6.46 -24.72 -14.17
CA PRO A 77 -6.70 -23.33 -13.83
C PRO A 77 -5.44 -22.71 -13.22
N VAL A 78 -5.35 -21.39 -13.28
CA VAL A 78 -4.36 -20.64 -12.50
C VAL A 78 -4.78 -20.68 -11.04
N LEU A 79 -3.94 -21.25 -10.18
CA LEU A 79 -4.16 -21.29 -8.73
C LEU A 79 -3.38 -20.16 -8.05
N VAL A 80 -4.09 -19.31 -7.29
CA VAL A 80 -3.51 -18.13 -6.63
C VAL A 80 -3.76 -18.21 -5.12
N ASP A 81 -2.69 -18.46 -4.36
CA ASP A 81 -2.69 -18.30 -2.90
C ASP A 81 -2.54 -16.82 -2.59
N VAL A 82 -3.42 -16.27 -1.75
CA VAL A 82 -3.37 -14.85 -1.35
C VAL A 82 -3.17 -14.66 0.15
N GLN A 83 -2.69 -15.70 0.86
CA GLN A 83 -2.39 -15.64 2.27
C GLN A 83 -1.49 -14.43 2.59
N ALA A 84 -1.90 -13.63 3.56
CA ALA A 84 -1.14 -12.48 3.99
C ALA A 84 0.16 -12.91 4.66
N VAL A 85 1.22 -12.11 4.44
CA VAL A 85 2.49 -12.23 5.15
C VAL A 85 2.82 -10.88 5.79
N THR A 86 3.25 -10.93 7.04
CA THR A 86 3.73 -9.74 7.74
C THR A 86 5.07 -9.35 7.14
N VAL A 87 5.11 -8.22 6.42
CA VAL A 87 6.36 -7.59 6.04
C VAL A 87 6.90 -6.88 7.28
N ARG A 88 8.03 -7.36 7.80
CA ARG A 88 8.74 -6.69 8.88
C ARG A 88 9.35 -5.39 8.32
N PRO A 89 9.08 -4.22 8.92
CA PRO A 89 9.64 -2.95 8.45
C PRO A 89 11.17 -2.95 8.34
N GLU A 90 11.84 -3.72 9.19
CA GLU A 90 13.30 -3.88 9.22
C GLU A 90 13.82 -4.71 8.03
N SER A 91 12.98 -5.54 7.41
CA SER A 91 13.36 -6.40 6.28
C SER A 91 13.39 -5.65 4.95
N ALA A 92 12.71 -4.50 4.89
CA ALA A 92 12.84 -3.56 3.78
C ALA A 92 14.23 -2.89 3.72
N GLU A 93 15.03 -2.97 4.80
CA GLU A 93 16.41 -2.44 4.87
C GLU A 93 17.41 -3.28 4.07
N PHE A 94 17.13 -4.59 3.87
CA PHE A 94 18.05 -5.57 3.27
C PHE A 94 17.71 -5.98 1.83
N GLY A 95 16.75 -5.32 1.19
CA GLY A 95 16.52 -5.46 -0.25
C GLY A 95 15.98 -6.82 -0.73
N VAL A 96 15.49 -7.70 0.15
CA VAL A 96 14.81 -8.92 -0.31
C VAL A 96 13.67 -9.38 0.60
N SER A 97 12.64 -9.85 -0.10
CA SER A 97 11.72 -10.93 0.25
C SER A 97 10.82 -10.74 1.45
N TRP A 98 9.53 -10.90 1.17
CA TRP A 98 8.56 -11.45 2.11
C TRP A 98 9.26 -12.35 3.13
N LEU A 99 9.26 -11.96 4.42
CA LEU A 99 9.84 -12.77 5.49
C LEU A 99 8.73 -13.47 6.25
N PRO A 100 8.21 -14.60 5.74
CA PRO A 100 7.23 -15.37 6.48
C PRO A 100 7.88 -15.94 7.73
N GLY A 101 7.28 -15.68 8.89
CA GLY A 101 7.77 -16.21 10.17
C GLY A 101 7.66 -17.74 10.30
N ARG A 102 6.98 -18.40 9.34
CA ARG A 102 6.84 -19.86 9.19
C ARG A 102 6.72 -20.20 7.71
N THR A 103 7.22 -21.38 7.31
CA THR A 103 7.01 -21.88 5.95
C THR A 103 5.52 -21.94 5.63
N ARG A 104 5.08 -21.23 4.59
CA ARG A 104 3.73 -21.36 4.05
C ARG A 104 3.69 -22.62 3.19
N TYR A 105 2.66 -23.44 3.38
CA TYR A 105 2.34 -24.57 2.50
C TYR A 105 1.07 -24.25 1.73
N HIS A 106 1.04 -24.60 0.45
CA HIS A 106 -0.07 -24.27 -0.45
C HIS A 106 -0.35 -25.41 -1.45
N LEU A 107 -1.41 -25.29 -2.24
CA LEU A 107 -1.80 -26.31 -3.21
C LEU A 107 -0.72 -26.48 -4.29
N PRO A 108 -0.42 -27.70 -4.75
CA PRO A 108 0.54 -27.95 -5.82
C PRO A 108 0.22 -27.13 -7.08
N GLY A 109 1.25 -26.52 -7.69
CA GLY A 109 1.11 -25.70 -8.91
C GLY A 109 0.65 -24.26 -8.69
N SER A 110 0.43 -23.85 -7.44
CA SER A 110 -0.06 -22.51 -7.12
C SER A 110 1.04 -21.45 -7.14
N THR A 111 0.65 -20.20 -7.43
CA THR A 111 1.49 -19.02 -7.21
C THR A 111 1.01 -18.26 -5.99
N TRP A 112 1.91 -17.93 -5.07
CA TRP A 112 1.59 -17.16 -3.88
C TRP A 112 1.78 -15.66 -4.12
N LEU A 113 0.68 -14.91 -4.13
CA LEU A 113 0.63 -13.45 -4.22
C LEU A 113 0.16 -12.88 -2.86
N PRO A 114 1.06 -12.73 -1.88
CA PRO A 114 0.67 -12.29 -0.54
C PRO A 114 0.12 -10.86 -0.54
N ASN A 115 -0.71 -10.55 0.46
CA ASN A 115 -1.21 -9.20 0.78
C ASN A 115 -2.11 -8.52 -0.27
N VAL A 116 -2.37 -9.14 -1.43
CA VAL A 116 -3.25 -8.60 -2.49
C VAL A 116 -4.73 -8.57 -2.10
N GLY A 117 -5.09 -9.17 -0.96
CA GLY A 117 -6.46 -9.25 -0.47
C GLY A 117 -6.81 -8.24 0.63
N TYR A 118 -5.91 -7.33 1.03
CA TYR A 118 -6.27 -6.32 2.03
C TYR A 118 -7.41 -5.43 1.51
N GLY A 119 -8.25 -4.93 2.42
CA GLY A 119 -9.38 -4.08 2.03
C GLY A 119 -8.94 -2.83 1.30
N HIS A 120 -7.91 -2.16 1.82
CA HIS A 120 -7.18 -1.10 1.14
C HIS A 120 -5.86 -1.65 0.63
N LEU A 121 -5.57 -1.50 -0.67
CA LEU A 121 -4.26 -1.78 -1.24
C LEU A 121 -3.59 -0.45 -1.61
N ASP A 122 -2.29 -0.36 -1.41
CA ASP A 122 -1.52 0.70 -2.04
C ASP A 122 -1.37 0.42 -3.55
N ILE A 123 -1.01 1.46 -4.30
CA ILE A 123 -0.85 1.37 -5.76
C ILE A 123 0.17 0.28 -6.17
N PRO A 124 1.35 0.15 -5.51
CA PRO A 124 2.28 -0.94 -5.81
C PRO A 124 1.65 -2.33 -5.69
N MET A 125 0.82 -2.58 -4.67
CA MET A 125 0.12 -3.85 -4.52
C MET A 125 -1.00 -4.05 -5.55
N HIS A 126 -1.69 -2.98 -5.98
CA HIS A 126 -2.62 -3.04 -7.11
C HIS A 126 -1.91 -3.44 -8.40
N VAL A 127 -0.78 -2.81 -8.73
CA VAL A 127 0.03 -3.11 -9.93
C VAL A 127 0.63 -4.52 -9.84
N PHE A 128 1.16 -4.91 -8.69
CA PHE A 128 1.70 -6.24 -8.43
C PHE A 128 0.66 -7.33 -8.68
N PHE A 129 -0.56 -7.14 -8.18
CA PHE A 129 -1.67 -8.07 -8.41
C PHE A 129 -2.04 -8.15 -9.89
N ALA A 130 -2.29 -7.01 -10.54
CA ALA A 130 -2.70 -6.95 -11.94
C ALA A 130 -1.63 -7.55 -12.89
N THR A 131 -0.37 -7.19 -12.68
CA THR A 131 0.77 -7.67 -13.49
C THR A 131 0.96 -9.17 -13.35
N ASN A 132 0.94 -9.69 -12.13
CA ASN A 132 1.09 -11.13 -11.93
C ASN A 132 -0.10 -11.90 -12.45
N LEU A 133 -1.32 -11.38 -12.32
CA LEU A 133 -2.49 -12.06 -12.84
C LEU A 133 -2.45 -12.11 -14.37
N ALA A 134 -2.10 -11.00 -15.03
CA ALA A 134 -1.87 -10.97 -16.47
C ALA A 134 -0.77 -11.95 -16.91
N ARG A 135 0.34 -12.01 -16.17
CA ARG A 135 1.44 -12.95 -16.46
C ARG A 135 0.99 -14.41 -16.32
N LEU A 136 0.31 -14.75 -15.23
CA LEU A 136 -0.14 -16.11 -14.94
C LEU A 136 -1.19 -16.58 -15.94
N THR A 137 -2.03 -15.66 -16.43
CA THR A 137 -3.02 -15.97 -17.46
C THR A 137 -2.53 -15.75 -18.89
N ALA A 138 -1.27 -15.38 -19.10
CA ALA A 138 -0.72 -14.98 -20.40
C ALA A 138 -1.57 -13.89 -21.11
N GLY A 139 -2.16 -12.98 -20.32
CA GLY A 139 -3.03 -11.91 -20.79
C GLY A 139 -4.49 -12.34 -21.03
N ASP A 140 -4.79 -13.64 -21.04
CA ASP A 140 -6.15 -14.14 -21.28
C ASP A 140 -7.05 -13.91 -20.06
N LYS A 141 -8.07 -13.06 -20.22
CA LYS A 141 -9.08 -12.77 -19.19
C LYS A 141 -10.15 -13.86 -19.07
N GLY A 142 -10.21 -14.78 -20.02
CA GLY A 142 -11.09 -15.95 -20.02
C GLY A 142 -10.46 -17.19 -19.37
N ARG A 143 -9.16 -17.19 -19.08
CA ARG A 143 -8.54 -18.32 -18.40
C ARG A 143 -9.11 -18.50 -16.99
N ALA A 144 -9.38 -19.74 -16.60
CA ALA A 144 -9.86 -20.07 -15.26
C ALA A 144 -8.83 -19.66 -14.20
N VAL A 145 -9.26 -18.90 -13.19
CA VAL A 145 -8.43 -18.50 -12.04
C VAL A 145 -9.14 -18.85 -10.74
N VAL A 146 -8.44 -19.56 -9.86
CA VAL A 146 -8.91 -19.91 -8.52
C VAL A 146 -8.14 -19.09 -7.48
N PHE A 147 -8.85 -18.35 -6.64
CA PHE A 147 -8.27 -17.65 -5.49
C PHE A 147 -8.61 -18.37 -4.19
N TYR A 148 -7.59 -18.56 -3.35
CA TYR A 148 -7.76 -19.19 -2.04
C TYR A 148 -6.76 -18.64 -1.00
N CYS A 149 -7.01 -18.98 0.26
CA CYS A 149 -6.17 -18.57 1.40
C CYS A 149 -6.12 -19.75 2.41
N VAL A 150 -6.50 -19.49 3.66
CA VAL A 150 -6.86 -20.45 4.71
C VAL A 150 -8.35 -20.26 5.03
N ILE A 151 -8.96 -21.13 5.83
CA ILE A 151 -10.35 -20.93 6.29
C ILE A 151 -10.49 -19.61 7.05
N ASP A 152 -11.66 -18.97 7.02
CA ASP A 152 -11.93 -17.68 7.66
C ASP A 152 -10.99 -16.55 7.22
N CYS A 153 -10.63 -16.52 5.93
CA CYS A 153 -9.71 -15.52 5.37
C CYS A 153 -10.39 -14.69 4.28
N TRP A 154 -10.73 -13.44 4.61
CA TRP A 154 -11.33 -12.48 3.67
C TRP A 154 -10.38 -12.01 2.56
N MET A 155 -9.08 -12.34 2.61
CA MET A 155 -8.12 -11.97 1.56
C MET A 155 -8.50 -12.57 0.20
N SER A 156 -8.91 -13.84 0.17
CA SER A 156 -9.31 -14.51 -1.08
C SER A 156 -10.62 -13.95 -1.62
N TRP A 157 -11.56 -13.61 -0.74
CA TRP A 157 -12.81 -12.92 -1.11
C TRP A 157 -12.53 -11.56 -1.76
N ASN A 158 -11.67 -10.75 -1.13
CA ASN A 158 -11.26 -9.45 -1.66
C ASN A 158 -10.46 -9.56 -2.98
N ALA A 159 -9.65 -10.61 -3.16
CA ALA A 159 -8.88 -10.85 -4.38
C ALA A 159 -9.80 -11.22 -5.56
N VAL A 160 -10.85 -12.01 -5.32
CA VAL A 160 -11.89 -12.34 -6.31
C VAL A 160 -12.57 -11.08 -6.83
N LYS A 161 -13.00 -10.19 -5.92
CA LYS A 161 -13.61 -8.91 -6.28
C LYS A 161 -12.67 -8.04 -7.14
N ARG A 162 -11.38 -8.04 -6.84
CA ARG A 162 -10.37 -7.31 -7.63
C ARG A 162 -10.15 -7.93 -9.01
N ALA A 163 -10.11 -9.24 -9.11
CA ALA A 163 -9.97 -9.92 -10.40
C ALA A 163 -11.16 -9.63 -11.33
N ASP A 164 -12.37 -9.59 -10.76
CA ASP A 164 -13.59 -9.22 -11.48
C ASP A 164 -13.51 -7.77 -11.99
N ALA A 165 -13.12 -6.82 -11.13
CA ALA A 165 -12.88 -5.43 -11.55
C ALA A 165 -11.79 -5.27 -12.63
N LEU A 166 -10.85 -6.22 -12.72
CA LEU A 166 -9.83 -6.29 -13.78
C LEU A 166 -10.31 -7.00 -15.06
N GLY A 167 -11.58 -7.39 -15.13
CA GLY A 167 -12.25 -7.97 -16.29
C GLY A 167 -12.05 -9.48 -16.49
N TYR A 168 -11.56 -10.20 -15.48
CA TYR A 168 -11.47 -11.66 -15.54
C TYR A 168 -12.85 -12.29 -15.46
N ARG A 169 -13.15 -13.29 -16.31
CA ARG A 169 -14.51 -13.85 -16.44
C ARG A 169 -14.69 -15.17 -15.71
N ASN A 170 -13.69 -16.04 -15.76
CA ASN A 170 -13.75 -17.39 -15.18
C ASN A 170 -13.07 -17.41 -13.81
N ILE A 171 -13.66 -16.70 -12.86
CA ILE A 171 -13.13 -16.55 -11.50
C ILE A 171 -13.80 -17.56 -10.56
N TYR A 172 -12.98 -18.27 -9.81
CA TYR A 172 -13.41 -19.23 -8.80
C TYR A 172 -12.85 -18.86 -7.43
N TRP A 173 -13.68 -19.01 -6.41
CA TRP A 173 -13.32 -18.77 -5.02
C TRP A 173 -13.37 -20.10 -4.25
N TYR A 174 -12.23 -20.50 -3.69
CA TYR A 174 -12.13 -21.66 -2.81
C TYR A 174 -11.91 -21.18 -1.38
N ALA A 175 -12.99 -21.14 -0.60
CA ALA A 175 -13.07 -20.47 0.70
C ALA A 175 -12.41 -21.29 1.81
N GLU A 176 -12.45 -22.61 1.70
CA GLU A 176 -11.89 -23.57 2.64
C GLU A 176 -10.34 -23.58 2.60
N GLY A 177 -9.78 -23.12 1.48
CA GLY A 177 -8.34 -22.87 1.33
C GLY A 177 -7.46 -24.08 1.61
N THR A 178 -6.25 -23.82 2.11
CA THR A 178 -5.29 -24.89 2.41
C THR A 178 -5.75 -25.82 3.53
N ASP A 179 -6.61 -25.34 4.43
CA ASP A 179 -7.11 -26.14 5.55
C ASP A 179 -8.07 -27.22 5.06
N GLY A 180 -9.07 -26.85 4.25
CA GLY A 180 -9.98 -27.83 3.63
C GLY A 180 -9.28 -28.77 2.64
N TRP A 181 -8.19 -28.33 2.02
CA TRP A 181 -7.39 -29.19 1.13
C TRP A 181 -6.62 -30.24 1.94
N ALA A 182 -6.01 -29.83 3.06
CA ALA A 182 -5.31 -30.73 3.96
C ALA A 182 -6.27 -31.70 4.67
N GLU A 183 -7.44 -31.22 5.10
CA GLU A 183 -8.49 -32.05 5.73
C GLU A 183 -8.99 -33.15 4.78
N ALA A 184 -9.06 -32.86 3.47
CA ALA A 184 -9.37 -33.85 2.44
C ALA A 184 -8.22 -34.86 2.18
N GLY A 185 -7.11 -34.80 2.93
CA GLY A 185 -5.96 -35.70 2.78
C GLY A 185 -5.11 -35.44 1.54
N LEU A 186 -5.20 -34.25 0.95
CA LEU A 186 -4.50 -33.89 -0.29
C LEU A 186 -3.14 -33.23 0.01
N PRO A 187 -2.14 -33.42 -0.86
CA PRO A 187 -0.79 -32.92 -0.59
C PRO A 187 -0.73 -31.40 -0.67
N LEU A 188 0.08 -30.82 0.22
CA LEU A 188 0.52 -29.43 0.14
C LEU A 188 2.03 -29.38 -0.12
N VAL A 189 2.47 -28.33 -0.80
CA VAL A 189 3.89 -28.09 -1.10
C VAL A 189 4.35 -26.76 -0.48
N PRO A 190 5.64 -26.62 -0.12
CA PRO A 190 6.15 -25.36 0.40
C PRO A 190 6.03 -24.26 -0.66
N ALA A 191 5.44 -23.14 -0.27
CA ALA A 191 5.21 -21.98 -1.11
C ALA A 191 6.37 -20.99 -0.97
N GLN A 192 6.82 -20.45 -2.09
CA GLN A 192 7.67 -19.26 -2.10
C GLN A 192 6.83 -18.06 -2.52
N PRO A 193 6.86 -16.96 -1.76
CA PRO A 193 6.07 -15.79 -2.09
C PRO A 193 6.64 -15.13 -3.33
N ARG A 194 5.77 -14.75 -4.28
CA ARG A 194 6.20 -14.06 -5.48
C ARG A 194 6.79 -12.71 -5.10
N GLU A 195 8.05 -12.48 -5.44
CA GLU A 195 8.71 -11.21 -5.13
C GLU A 195 7.91 -10.02 -5.65
N LEU A 196 7.63 -9.08 -4.75
CA LEU A 196 7.29 -7.72 -5.14
C LEU A 196 8.52 -7.21 -5.87
N ALA A 197 8.44 -6.94 -7.17
CA ALA A 197 9.62 -6.67 -8.00
C ALA A 197 10.55 -5.67 -7.29
N ALA A 198 11.68 -6.16 -6.79
CA ALA A 198 12.76 -5.32 -6.31
C ALA A 198 13.47 -4.85 -7.58
N GLY A 199 13.50 -3.53 -7.81
CA GLY A 199 13.97 -2.92 -9.04
C GLY A 199 15.28 -3.53 -9.54
N SER A 200 15.22 -4.20 -10.70
CA SER A 200 16.39 -4.60 -11.47
C SER A 200 16.80 -3.43 -12.37
N ASP A 201 17.99 -2.89 -12.15
CA ASP A 201 18.83 -2.11 -13.09
C ASP A 201 18.14 -1.23 -14.14
N THR A 202 17.11 -0.51 -13.72
CA THR A 202 16.34 0.42 -14.53
C THR A 202 16.24 1.74 -13.74
N LYS A 203 16.14 2.85 -14.46
CA LYS A 203 16.52 4.23 -14.07
C LYS A 203 15.82 4.68 -12.77
N SER A 204 16.27 5.78 -12.16
CA SER A 204 15.67 6.42 -10.96
C SER A 204 14.14 6.63 -11.04
N CYS A 205 13.57 6.60 -12.25
CA CYS A 205 12.12 6.66 -12.52
C CYS A 205 11.39 5.30 -12.55
N ASP A 206 12.06 4.14 -12.59
CA ASP A 206 11.43 2.82 -12.79
C ASP A 206 10.82 2.19 -11.52
N THR A 207 10.76 2.93 -10.40
CA THR A 207 9.97 2.53 -9.22
C THR A 207 8.64 3.29 -9.09
N ASP A 208 8.34 4.18 -10.04
CA ASP A 208 7.11 4.99 -10.10
C ASP A 208 6.34 4.75 -11.42
N VAL A 209 6.25 3.48 -11.86
CA VAL A 209 5.75 3.05 -13.18
C VAL A 209 4.21 3.05 -13.31
N SER A 210 3.51 3.95 -12.65
CA SER A 210 2.08 4.14 -12.91
C SER A 210 1.78 5.58 -13.27
N ALA A 211 1.05 5.77 -14.37
CA ALA A 211 0.37 7.03 -14.66
C ALA A 211 -0.47 7.43 -13.43
N GLY A 212 0.08 8.30 -12.59
CA GLY A 212 -0.48 8.64 -11.28
C GLY A 212 0.53 8.67 -10.12
N GLY A 213 1.81 8.37 -10.35
CA GLY A 213 2.90 8.60 -9.39
C GLY A 213 3.19 10.09 -9.16
N PHE A 214 4.03 10.39 -8.16
CA PHE A 214 4.44 11.77 -7.84
C PHE A 214 5.36 12.35 -8.92
N PHE A 215 6.18 11.51 -9.55
CA PHE A 215 7.09 11.91 -10.61
C PHE A 215 6.43 11.77 -11.99
N ASP A 216 6.63 12.76 -12.86
CA ASP A 216 6.19 12.74 -14.25
C ASP A 216 7.09 11.80 -15.06
N CYS A 217 6.88 10.50 -14.87
CA CYS A 217 7.69 9.45 -15.49
C CYS A 217 7.29 9.23 -16.96
N ARG A 218 8.04 9.89 -17.85
CA ARG A 218 8.37 9.45 -19.22
C ARG A 218 9.80 9.91 -19.49
N GLU A 219 10.37 9.53 -20.62
CA GLU A 219 11.70 9.92 -21.12
C GLU A 219 11.87 11.44 -21.37
N VAL A 220 11.21 12.29 -20.56
CA VAL A 220 11.21 13.74 -20.65
C VAL A 220 12.57 14.24 -20.20
N SER A 221 13.36 14.66 -21.17
CA SER A 221 14.59 15.40 -20.92
C SER A 221 14.27 16.73 -20.22
N LEU A 222 15.21 17.32 -19.46
CA LEU A 222 14.96 18.61 -18.82
C LEU A 222 14.50 19.68 -19.83
N PRO A 223 15.06 19.80 -21.05
CA PRO A 223 14.53 20.70 -22.07
C PRO A 223 13.05 20.46 -22.43
N GLU A 224 12.58 19.21 -22.46
CA GLU A 224 11.17 18.90 -22.72
C GLU A 224 10.27 19.29 -21.54
N ALA A 225 10.76 19.15 -20.30
CA ALA A 225 10.02 19.60 -19.11
C ALA A 225 9.91 21.13 -19.08
N LEU A 226 10.99 21.84 -19.40
CA LEU A 226 11.00 23.30 -19.53
C LEU A 226 10.04 23.76 -20.64
N ALA A 227 10.04 23.08 -21.78
CA ALA A 227 9.11 23.37 -22.87
C ALA A 227 7.64 23.16 -22.48
N GLN A 228 7.33 22.18 -21.61
CA GLN A 228 5.98 21.98 -21.09
C GLN A 228 5.55 23.13 -20.18
N VAL A 229 6.43 23.54 -19.26
CA VAL A 229 6.18 24.70 -18.38
C VAL A 229 6.00 25.98 -19.20
N ALA A 230 6.80 26.17 -20.25
CA ALA A 230 6.65 27.32 -21.15
C ALA A 230 5.34 27.31 -21.95
N ALA A 231 4.76 26.12 -22.23
CA ALA A 231 3.59 25.96 -23.07
C ALA A 231 2.26 25.94 -22.30
N ASP A 232 2.26 25.52 -21.04
CA ASP A 232 1.06 25.39 -20.21
C ASP A 232 1.06 26.41 -19.07
N PRO A 233 0.16 27.43 -19.09
CA PRO A 233 0.09 28.44 -18.03
C PRO A 233 -0.34 27.89 -16.66
N ALA A 234 -0.84 26.65 -16.57
CA ALA A 234 -1.11 26.00 -15.29
C ALA A 234 0.17 25.49 -14.61
N LEU A 235 1.24 25.26 -15.38
CA LEU A 235 2.53 24.78 -14.88
C LEU A 235 3.42 25.98 -14.54
N HIS A 236 3.83 26.07 -13.28
CA HIS A 236 4.57 27.20 -12.73
C HIS A 236 6.09 26.99 -12.73
N ALA A 237 6.54 25.73 -12.67
CA ALA A 237 7.96 25.38 -12.61
C ALA A 237 8.22 23.90 -12.93
N VAL A 238 9.47 23.56 -13.24
CA VAL A 238 9.99 22.19 -13.17
C VAL A 238 10.50 21.94 -11.76
N LEU A 239 10.05 20.88 -11.10
CA LEU A 239 10.59 20.42 -9.83
C LEU A 239 11.58 19.27 -10.05
N LEU A 240 12.86 19.50 -9.75
CA LEU A 240 13.85 18.45 -9.62
C LEU A 240 13.93 17.97 -8.17
N PHE A 241 13.45 16.74 -7.92
CA PHE A 241 13.69 16.06 -6.65
C PHE A 241 15.01 15.30 -6.71
N VAL A 242 16.03 15.88 -6.11
CA VAL A 242 17.36 15.27 -6.03
C VAL A 242 17.43 14.35 -4.83
N GLU A 243 17.69 13.08 -5.12
CA GLU A 243 17.74 12.01 -4.14
C GLU A 243 18.98 11.14 -4.32
N GLY A 244 19.13 10.13 -3.46
CA GLY A 244 20.21 9.17 -3.57
C GLY A 244 19.73 7.77 -3.20
N LYS A 245 20.24 6.75 -3.90
CA LYS A 245 19.91 5.34 -3.62
C LYS A 245 20.12 4.95 -2.15
N HIS A 246 21.11 5.54 -1.48
CA HIS A 246 21.42 5.27 -0.07
C HIS A 246 20.91 6.34 0.91
N CYS A 247 20.02 7.23 0.47
CA CYS A 247 19.46 8.31 1.29
C CYS A 247 18.24 7.83 2.12
N PRO A 248 18.35 7.67 3.46
CA PRO A 248 17.23 7.21 4.30
C PRO A 248 16.09 8.23 4.35
N PHE A 249 16.41 9.53 4.25
CA PHE A 249 15.42 10.60 4.27
C PHE A 249 14.58 10.63 2.98
N CYS A 250 15.21 10.44 1.83
CA CYS A 250 14.56 10.35 0.53
C CYS A 250 13.59 9.16 0.50
N LYS A 251 14.06 8.00 0.96
CA LYS A 251 13.22 6.79 1.13
C LYS A 251 12.03 7.04 2.06
N ARG A 252 12.22 7.79 3.14
CA ARG A 252 11.12 8.15 4.04
C ARG A 252 10.08 9.02 3.33
N MET A 253 10.49 10.07 2.62
CA MET A 253 9.57 10.93 1.85
C MET A 253 8.81 10.12 0.79
N ARG A 254 9.53 9.33 -0.02
CA ARG A 254 8.95 8.43 -1.04
C ARG A 254 7.96 7.42 -0.46
N ARG A 255 8.09 7.01 0.80
CA ARG A 255 7.19 6.04 1.42
C ARG A 255 5.96 6.70 2.06
N VAL A 256 6.16 7.78 2.80
CA VAL A 256 5.12 8.31 3.69
C VAL A 256 4.41 9.52 3.12
N LEU A 257 5.08 10.31 2.27
CA LEU A 257 4.59 11.62 1.84
C LEU A 257 4.25 11.66 0.35
N LEU A 258 5.21 11.34 -0.52
CA LEU A 258 5.04 11.46 -1.98
C LEU A 258 3.91 10.60 -2.56
N PRO A 259 3.57 9.40 -2.02
CA PRO A 259 2.47 8.58 -2.55
C PRO A 259 1.07 9.08 -2.18
N ARG A 260 0.95 10.16 -1.39
CA ARG A 260 -0.34 10.67 -0.93
C ARG A 260 -1.10 11.30 -2.12
N PRO A 261 -2.35 10.90 -2.41
CA PRO A 261 -3.10 11.42 -3.56
C PRO A 261 -3.20 12.94 -3.58
N GLU A 262 -3.42 13.57 -2.42
CA GLU A 262 -3.50 15.02 -2.29
C GLU A 262 -2.17 15.71 -2.61
N ILE A 263 -1.03 15.07 -2.33
CA ILE A 263 0.29 15.61 -2.64
C ILE A 263 0.56 15.50 -4.14
N ILE A 264 0.23 14.34 -4.72
CA ILE A 264 0.40 14.06 -6.15
C ILE A 264 -0.44 15.03 -6.98
N GLU A 265 -1.73 15.17 -6.66
CA GLU A 265 -2.65 16.07 -7.36
C GLU A 265 -2.17 17.52 -7.32
N GLN A 266 -1.81 18.02 -6.14
CA GLN A 266 -1.42 19.42 -5.97
C GLN A 266 -0.07 19.73 -6.60
N TYR A 267 0.88 18.79 -6.62
CA TYR A 267 2.17 19.02 -7.26
C TYR A 267 2.09 18.88 -8.78
N ARG A 268 1.42 17.84 -9.29
CA ARG A 268 1.39 17.57 -10.74
C ARG A 268 0.46 18.48 -11.52
N SER A 269 -0.49 19.14 -10.85
CA SER A 269 -1.29 20.20 -11.48
C SER A 269 -0.52 21.52 -11.62
N ARG A 270 0.61 21.68 -10.93
CA ARG A 270 1.36 22.94 -10.85
C ARG A 270 2.79 22.84 -11.35
N PHE A 271 3.37 21.65 -11.41
CA PHE A 271 4.78 21.44 -11.73
C PHE A 271 4.98 20.21 -12.61
N VAL A 272 6.04 20.24 -13.42
CA VAL A 272 6.62 19.02 -14.01
C VAL A 272 7.65 18.47 -13.05
N VAL A 273 7.41 17.29 -12.49
CA VAL A 273 8.19 16.73 -11.37
C VAL A 273 9.14 15.63 -11.86
N LEU A 274 10.44 15.90 -11.85
CA LEU A 274 11.48 14.96 -12.24
C LEU A 274 12.27 14.46 -11.03
N SER A 275 12.73 13.21 -11.10
CA SER A 275 13.64 12.62 -10.11
C SER A 275 15.07 12.62 -10.65
N LEU A 276 16.04 12.94 -9.78
CA LEU A 276 17.46 12.94 -10.12
C LEU A 276 18.25 12.20 -9.03
N ASP A 277 18.92 11.10 -9.36
CA ASP A 277 19.76 10.37 -8.40
C ASP A 277 21.20 10.90 -8.43
N ILE A 278 21.64 11.49 -7.32
CA ILE A 278 22.97 12.07 -7.11
C ILE A 278 24.10 11.03 -7.16
N GLU A 279 23.79 9.75 -7.06
CA GLU A 279 24.74 8.63 -7.13
C GLU A 279 24.72 7.94 -8.50
N SER A 280 23.77 8.30 -9.36
CA SER A 280 23.50 7.61 -10.62
C SER A 280 24.42 8.02 -11.76
N LYS A 281 24.83 7.01 -12.53
CA LYS A 281 25.57 7.18 -13.78
C LYS A 281 24.65 7.16 -15.01
N ALA A 282 23.33 7.14 -14.81
CA ALA A 282 22.38 7.20 -15.90
C ALA A 282 22.53 8.52 -16.67
N ARG A 283 22.25 8.48 -17.97
CA ARG A 283 22.33 9.63 -18.85
C ARG A 283 21.21 10.63 -18.52
N PHE A 284 21.57 11.89 -18.37
CA PHE A 284 20.68 13.03 -18.15
C PHE A 284 21.03 14.15 -19.15
N ILE A 285 20.02 14.77 -19.73
CA ILE A 285 20.18 15.91 -20.64
C ILE A 285 19.82 17.17 -19.84
N GLY A 286 20.79 18.05 -19.65
CA GLY A 286 20.63 19.30 -18.92
C GLY A 286 19.82 20.35 -19.69
N ALA A 287 19.53 21.47 -19.04
CA ALA A 287 18.83 22.61 -19.64
C ALA A 287 19.60 23.21 -20.84
N ASP A 288 20.93 23.11 -20.81
CA ASP A 288 21.84 23.48 -21.89
C ASP A 288 21.84 22.50 -23.08
N GLY A 289 21.01 21.45 -23.02
CA GLY A 289 20.96 20.37 -24.00
C GLY A 289 22.17 19.43 -23.97
N GLN A 290 23.12 19.63 -23.06
CA GLN A 290 24.29 18.77 -22.94
C GLN A 290 23.93 17.48 -22.22
N SER A 291 24.48 16.38 -22.73
CA SER A 291 24.30 15.05 -22.16
C SER A 291 25.41 14.77 -21.14
N GLN A 292 25.03 14.49 -19.91
CA GLN A 292 25.94 14.06 -18.84
C GLN A 292 25.29 12.99 -17.96
N THR A 293 25.88 12.68 -16.80
CA THR A 293 25.26 11.77 -15.83
C THR A 293 24.32 12.52 -14.89
N GLU A 294 23.33 11.84 -14.33
CA GLU A 294 22.46 12.41 -13.28
C GLU A 294 23.29 12.96 -12.11
N ALA A 295 24.27 12.18 -11.62
CA ALA A 295 25.20 12.59 -10.58
C ALA A 295 26.09 13.78 -10.98
N GLY A 296 26.46 13.90 -12.26
CA GLY A 296 27.22 15.03 -12.79
C GLY A 296 26.36 16.28 -12.82
N TYR A 297 25.13 16.19 -13.35
CA TYR A 297 24.20 17.31 -13.37
C TYR A 297 23.87 17.82 -11.97
N ALA A 298 23.54 16.91 -11.04
CA ALA A 298 23.25 17.25 -9.65
C ALA A 298 24.39 18.07 -9.00
N ARG A 299 25.65 17.64 -9.18
CA ARG A 299 26.80 18.24 -8.49
C ARG A 299 27.37 19.44 -9.21
N ASP A 300 27.53 19.35 -10.52
CA ASP A 300 28.33 20.28 -11.31
C ASP A 300 27.46 21.38 -11.93
N ALA A 301 26.22 21.08 -12.32
CA ALA A 301 25.31 22.05 -12.92
C ALA A 301 24.43 22.77 -11.89
N ILE A 302 23.84 22.03 -10.93
CA ILE A 302 22.91 22.60 -9.94
C ILE A 302 23.45 22.60 -8.49
N GLY A 303 24.72 22.25 -8.28
CA GLY A 303 25.40 22.42 -6.98
C GLY A 303 24.77 21.66 -5.79
N VAL A 304 24.05 20.56 -6.04
CA VAL A 304 23.43 19.73 -5.00
C VAL A 304 24.43 18.67 -4.53
N TYR A 305 24.73 18.69 -3.24
CA TYR A 305 25.62 17.70 -2.58
C TYR A 305 24.94 16.91 -1.46
N ARG A 306 23.67 17.22 -1.15
CA ARG A 306 22.91 16.61 -0.06
C ARG A 306 21.51 16.31 -0.51
N THR A 307 20.94 15.24 0.02
CA THR A 307 19.63 14.72 -0.35
C THR A 307 18.78 14.46 0.91
N PRO A 308 17.43 14.56 0.82
CA PRO A 308 16.67 15.05 -0.33
C PRO A 308 16.83 16.57 -0.51
N THR A 309 16.87 17.02 -1.76
CA THR A 309 16.82 18.44 -2.11
C THR A 309 15.81 18.62 -3.24
N MET A 310 14.89 19.56 -3.08
CA MET A 310 13.96 19.99 -4.11
C MET A 310 14.47 21.27 -4.73
N VAL A 311 14.64 21.30 -6.06
CA VAL A 311 15.04 22.47 -6.83
C VAL A 311 13.91 22.79 -7.81
N PHE A 312 13.42 24.02 -7.77
CA PHE A 312 12.39 24.52 -8.66
C PHE A 312 13.03 25.42 -9.71
N LEU A 313 12.80 25.11 -10.98
CA LEU A 313 13.30 25.85 -12.13
C LEU A 313 12.13 26.50 -12.87
N ASP A 314 12.30 27.74 -13.33
CA ASP A 314 11.32 28.37 -14.22
C ASP A 314 11.39 27.79 -15.65
N ALA A 315 10.63 28.37 -16.59
CA ALA A 315 10.58 27.94 -17.98
C ALA A 315 11.90 28.14 -18.74
N ASP A 316 12.75 29.07 -18.31
CA ASP A 316 14.07 29.34 -18.90
C ASP A 316 15.15 28.41 -18.32
N GLY A 317 14.82 27.68 -17.25
CA GLY A 317 15.72 26.75 -16.56
C GLY A 317 16.49 27.38 -15.41
N ASP A 318 16.14 28.62 -15.03
CA ASP A 318 16.75 29.32 -13.91
C ASP A 318 16.14 28.85 -12.58
N GLU A 319 16.99 28.70 -11.56
CA GLU A 319 16.54 28.28 -10.23
C GLU A 319 15.82 29.41 -9.50
N ILE A 320 14.53 29.21 -9.22
CA ILE A 320 13.69 30.17 -8.51
C ILE A 320 13.56 29.86 -7.01
N TYR A 321 13.64 28.58 -6.64
CA TYR A 321 13.56 28.16 -5.24
C TYR A 321 14.22 26.81 -4.99
N ARG A 322 14.78 26.66 -3.80
CA ARG A 322 15.36 25.42 -3.32
C ARG A 322 14.96 25.13 -1.89
N HIS A 323 14.56 23.89 -1.66
CA HIS A 323 14.31 23.36 -0.34
C HIS A 323 15.24 22.17 -0.06
N ALA A 324 16.16 22.36 0.87
CA ALA A 324 17.09 21.32 1.28
C ALA A 324 16.62 20.64 2.58
N GLY A 325 16.55 19.32 2.56
CA GLY A 325 16.21 18.52 3.73
C GLY A 325 14.86 17.83 3.66
N ILE A 326 14.62 16.97 4.65
CA ILE A 326 13.43 16.14 4.71
C ILE A 326 12.18 16.94 5.09
N VAL A 327 11.09 16.67 4.39
CA VAL A 327 9.74 17.11 4.75
C VAL A 327 8.86 15.87 4.85
N ILE A 328 8.14 15.68 5.96
CA ILE A 328 7.23 14.53 6.15
C ILE A 328 5.80 14.96 6.52
N ASP A 329 5.64 16.23 6.88
CA ASP A 329 4.36 16.85 7.19
C ASP A 329 3.69 17.29 5.88
N PRO A 330 2.49 16.76 5.53
CA PRO A 330 1.78 17.11 4.31
C PRO A 330 1.48 18.61 4.19
N THR A 331 1.11 19.27 5.29
CA THR A 331 0.74 20.67 5.31
C THR A 331 1.95 21.55 4.97
N ILE A 332 3.12 21.23 5.55
CA ILE A 332 4.37 21.94 5.24
C ILE A 332 4.75 21.70 3.78
N PHE A 333 4.60 20.47 3.27
CA PHE A 333 4.92 20.15 1.88
C PHE A 333 4.02 20.91 0.91
N LEU A 334 2.70 20.88 1.09
CA LEU A 334 1.76 21.68 0.29
C LEU A 334 2.04 23.18 0.37
N SER A 335 2.47 23.68 1.54
CA SER A 335 2.86 25.09 1.68
C SER A 335 4.08 25.45 0.81
N ILE A 336 4.97 24.51 0.49
CA ILE A 336 6.07 24.74 -0.46
C ILE A 336 5.51 24.98 -1.87
N ALA A 337 4.53 24.17 -2.29
CA ALA A 337 3.88 24.36 -3.59
C ALA A 337 3.22 25.74 -3.67
N ASP A 338 2.41 26.11 -2.67
CA ASP A 338 1.76 27.44 -2.60
C ASP A 338 2.79 28.58 -2.61
N TYR A 339 3.92 28.41 -1.92
CA TYR A 339 4.99 29.40 -1.84
C TYR A 339 5.65 29.66 -3.20
N VAL A 340 5.88 28.61 -3.98
CA VAL A 340 6.48 28.70 -5.33
C VAL A 340 5.47 29.28 -6.32
N GLU A 341 4.25 28.73 -6.34
CA GLU A 341 3.15 29.18 -7.21
C GLU A 341 2.83 30.67 -7.02
N GLY A 342 2.71 31.12 -5.76
CA GLY A 342 2.41 32.51 -5.44
C GLY A 342 3.56 33.50 -5.64
N GLY A 343 4.72 33.06 -6.13
CA GLY A 343 5.89 33.94 -6.35
C GLY A 343 6.47 34.54 -5.06
N HIS A 344 6.18 33.96 -3.90
CA HIS A 344 6.53 34.53 -2.60
C HIS A 344 8.05 34.56 -2.36
N TRP A 345 8.81 33.70 -3.05
CA TRP A 345 10.26 33.63 -3.02
C TRP A 345 10.96 34.92 -3.46
N GLN A 346 10.29 35.79 -4.21
CA GLN A 346 10.83 37.09 -4.62
C GLN A 346 10.87 38.11 -3.47
N HIS A 347 10.06 37.91 -2.43
CA HIS A 347 9.77 38.95 -1.43
C HIS A 347 10.16 38.54 -0.01
N GLN A 348 10.08 37.26 0.32
CA GLN A 348 10.34 36.75 1.67
C GLN A 348 10.86 35.31 1.63
N GLY A 349 11.52 34.88 2.70
CA GLY A 349 11.94 33.48 2.84
C GLY A 349 10.80 32.55 3.29
N PHE A 350 10.89 31.28 2.92
CA PHE A 350 9.85 30.27 3.22
C PHE A 350 9.48 30.16 4.72
N ARG A 351 10.46 30.30 5.63
CA ARG A 351 10.18 30.26 7.07
C ARG A 351 9.31 31.42 7.55
N ASP A 352 9.50 32.59 6.97
CA ASP A 352 8.72 33.77 7.34
C ASP A 352 7.33 33.73 6.69
N TYR A 353 7.24 33.20 5.45
CA TYR A 353 5.97 32.87 4.82
C TYR A 353 5.10 31.94 5.69
N LEU A 354 5.67 30.86 6.24
CA LEU A 354 4.95 29.94 7.13
C LEU A 354 4.45 30.62 8.42
N LYS A 355 5.20 31.58 8.98
CA LYS A 355 4.76 32.34 10.16
C LYS A 355 3.58 33.23 9.82
N THR A 356 3.69 34.00 8.74
CA THR A 356 2.64 34.92 8.28
C THR A 356 1.31 34.19 8.02
N ARG A 357 1.37 33.00 7.42
CA ARG A 357 0.17 32.16 7.23
C ARG A 357 -0.46 31.72 8.54
N ARG A 358 0.34 31.21 9.47
CA ARG A 358 -0.16 30.75 10.78
C ARG A 358 -0.80 31.89 11.58
N ASP A 359 -0.33 33.12 11.41
CA ASP A 359 -0.85 34.27 12.14
C ASP A 359 -2.10 34.88 11.45
N ALA A 360 -2.46 34.41 10.24
CA ALA A 360 -3.64 34.81 9.48
C ALA A 360 -4.84 33.84 9.59
N ASP A 361 -4.58 32.60 10.00
CA ASP A 361 -5.56 31.56 10.36
C ASP A 361 -5.94 31.64 11.85
#